data_AF-A0A0P8VGE3-F1
#
_entry.id   AF-A0A0P8VGE3-F1
#
_cell.length_a   1.000
_cell.length_b   1.000
_cell.length_c   1.000
_cell.angle_alpha   90.00
_cell.angle_beta   90.00
_cell.angle_gamma   90.00
#
_symmetry.space_group_name_H-M   'P 1'
#
loop_
_entity.id
_entity.type
_entity.pdbx_description
1 polymer ?
#
loop_
_entity_poly.entity_id
_entity_poly.type
_entity_poly.pdbx_seq_one_letter_code
_entity_poly.pdbx_strand_id
1 'polypeptide(L)'
;MKIFKKVFLGIVLTLFILIAVSLVLVRPDSIKTFNETDPNLFITNLINNSRINIFGENEILIEETDLNSVLVPQITKQINIQELPSFVEFNGFFFDVQPNSIMLKSSLKIGFLPIGVNANVSPIINDDTIGVKLNGIYLGKLPLPLSLIEKISNSEIEDVYYIDNSKEFLNYIKIKELLINENKIFIDFVTNNNAIIDKFIDNEHKETFKNILSLLGKTKEGKKFANDIVKALLIKNFEGEFPQEMKNVIAEDFKSIDKATKSKLIYILLKNNFDNNFNFLFDRKN
;
A
#
# COMPACT_ATOMS: atom_id res chain seq x y z
N MET A 1 -7.93 -18.61 -64.60
CA MET A 1 -7.84 -17.21 -64.09
C MET A 1 -8.90 -16.85 -63.03
N LYS A 2 -10.19 -17.19 -63.18
CA LYS A 2 -11.25 -16.86 -62.19
C LYS A 2 -11.04 -17.52 -60.80
N ILE A 3 -10.59 -18.77 -60.76
CA ILE A 3 -10.31 -19.51 -59.51
C ILE A 3 -9.13 -18.87 -58.76
N PHE A 4 -8.02 -18.59 -59.47
CA PHE A 4 -6.86 -17.90 -58.90
C PHE A 4 -7.23 -16.53 -58.30
N LYS A 5 -8.05 -15.73 -58.98
CA LYS A 5 -8.55 -14.46 -58.44
C LYS A 5 -9.39 -14.64 -57.17
N LYS A 6 -10.25 -15.68 -57.11
CA LYS A 6 -11.06 -15.99 -55.91
C LYS A 6 -10.20 -16.47 -54.74
N VAL A 7 -9.21 -17.33 -54.99
CA VAL A 7 -8.28 -17.83 -53.98
C VAL A 7 -7.39 -16.70 -53.46
N PHE A 8 -6.82 -15.89 -54.35
CA PHE A 8 -6.02 -14.72 -54.00
C PHE A 8 -6.84 -13.71 -53.18
N LEU A 9 -8.07 -13.41 -53.61
CA LEU A 9 -8.98 -12.54 -52.86
C LEU A 9 -9.31 -13.14 -51.48
N GLY A 10 -9.53 -14.46 -51.40
CA GLY A 10 -9.71 -15.16 -50.14
C GLY A 10 -8.53 -14.98 -49.18
N ILE A 11 -7.30 -15.17 -49.66
CA ILE A 11 -6.07 -14.99 -48.87
C ILE A 11 -5.94 -13.54 -48.38
N VAL A 12 -6.15 -12.56 -49.27
CA VAL A 12 -6.10 -11.14 -48.91
C VAL A 12 -7.16 -10.79 -47.86
N LEU A 13 -8.38 -11.31 -48.01
CA LEU A 13 -9.46 -11.08 -47.04
C LEU A 13 -9.12 -11.70 -45.68
N THR A 14 -8.60 -12.94 -45.66
CA THR A 14 -8.17 -13.60 -44.43
C THR A 14 -7.06 -12.82 -43.73
N LEU A 15 -6.05 -12.34 -44.47
CA LEU A 15 -4.99 -11.50 -43.92
C LEU A 15 -5.55 -10.19 -43.36
N PHE A 16 -6.48 -9.54 -44.06
CA PHE A 16 -7.11 -8.31 -43.58
C PHE A 16 -7.88 -8.54 -42.28
N ILE A 17 -8.65 -9.63 -42.19
CA ILE A 17 -9.37 -10.02 -40.98
C ILE A 17 -8.38 -10.30 -39.84
N LEU A 18 -7.30 -11.04 -40.09
CA LEU A 18 -6.28 -11.35 -39.08
C LEU A 18 -5.62 -10.07 -38.54
N ILE A 19 -5.29 -9.12 -39.41
CA ILE A 19 -4.74 -7.82 -39.01
C ILE A 19 -5.76 -7.04 -38.19
N ALA A 20 -7.00 -6.94 -38.65
CA ALA A 20 -8.06 -6.21 -37.94
C ALA A 20 -8.32 -6.79 -36.53
N VAL A 21 -8.39 -8.12 -36.41
CA VAL A 21 -8.56 -8.80 -35.11
C VAL A 21 -7.35 -8.54 -34.21
N SER A 22 -6.13 -8.67 -34.74
CA SER A 22 -4.90 -8.41 -33.97
C SER A 22 -4.86 -6.97 -33.45
N LEU A 23 -5.22 -6.00 -34.31
CA LEU A 23 -5.29 -4.58 -33.93
C LEU A 23 -6.33 -4.31 -32.84
N VAL A 24 -7.46 -5.02 -32.82
CA VAL A 24 -8.45 -4.91 -31.75
C VAL A 24 -7.95 -5.54 -30.46
N LEU A 25 -7.22 -6.65 -30.55
CA LEU A 25 -6.74 -7.39 -29.38
C LEU A 25 -5.59 -6.69 -28.66
N VAL A 26 -4.72 -5.95 -29.38
CA VAL A 26 -3.60 -5.21 -28.76
C VAL A 26 -4.02 -3.87 -28.16
N ARG A 27 -5.24 -3.39 -28.43
CA ARG A 27 -5.73 -2.11 -27.90
C ARG A 27 -5.83 -2.14 -26.37
N PRO A 28 -5.58 -0.99 -25.71
CA PRO A 28 -5.84 -0.87 -24.28
C PRO A 28 -7.34 -0.97 -24.00
N ASP A 29 -7.71 -1.67 -22.93
CA ASP A 29 -9.11 -1.85 -22.54
C ASP A 29 -9.74 -0.56 -22.01
N SER A 30 -8.95 0.27 -21.34
CA SER A 30 -9.37 1.58 -20.83
C SER A 30 -8.15 2.45 -20.57
N ILE A 31 -8.33 3.77 -20.63
CA ILE A 31 -7.35 4.76 -20.17
C ILE A 31 -8.04 5.54 -19.04
N LYS A 32 -7.54 5.40 -17.81
CA LYS A 32 -8.03 6.13 -16.63
C LYS A 32 -6.99 7.18 -16.23
N THR A 33 -7.46 8.34 -15.81
CA THR A 33 -6.65 9.39 -15.18
C THR A 33 -7.13 9.60 -13.75
N PHE A 34 -6.19 9.89 -12.86
CA PHE A 34 -6.47 10.10 -11.44
C PHE A 34 -5.92 11.44 -10.99
N ASN A 35 -6.63 12.11 -10.11
CA ASN A 35 -6.12 13.32 -9.47
C ASN A 35 -5.03 12.91 -8.48
N GLU A 36 -3.89 13.60 -8.52
CA GLU A 36 -2.79 13.35 -7.58
C GLU A 36 -3.24 13.72 -6.16
N THR A 37 -3.10 12.76 -5.24
CA THR A 37 -3.27 12.98 -3.80
C THR A 37 -1.90 13.05 -3.15
N ASP A 38 -1.69 14.05 -2.27
CA ASP A 38 -0.48 14.14 -1.47
C ASP A 38 -0.31 12.87 -0.62
N PRO A 39 0.82 12.13 -0.75
CA PRO A 39 1.07 10.93 0.05
C PRO A 39 0.93 11.15 1.56
N ASN A 40 1.32 12.32 2.08
CA ASN A 40 1.20 12.61 3.51
C ASN A 40 -0.28 12.74 3.92
N LEU A 41 -1.08 13.43 3.11
CA LEU A 41 -2.52 13.57 3.34
C LEU A 41 -3.21 12.20 3.28
N PHE A 42 -2.84 11.35 2.33
CA PHE A 42 -3.36 9.98 2.25
C PHE A 42 -3.05 9.18 3.54
N ILE A 43 -1.80 9.20 4.00
CA ILE A 43 -1.40 8.47 5.21
C ILE A 43 -2.14 9.02 6.44
N THR A 44 -2.25 10.34 6.58
CA THR A 44 -3.00 10.98 7.67
C THR A 44 -4.47 10.56 7.65
N ASN A 45 -5.12 10.57 6.48
CA ASN A 45 -6.50 10.11 6.33
C ASN A 45 -6.65 8.62 6.68
N LEU A 46 -5.70 7.80 6.25
CA LEU A 46 -5.66 6.37 6.59
C LEU A 46 -5.59 6.18 8.11
N ILE A 47 -4.68 6.89 8.79
CA ILE A 47 -4.54 6.83 10.26
C ILE A 47 -5.84 7.29 10.93
N ASN A 48 -6.42 8.41 10.47
CA ASN A 48 -7.66 8.96 11.03
C ASN A 48 -8.84 8.02 10.91
N ASN A 49 -8.95 7.31 9.78
CA ASN A 49 -10.05 6.37 9.53
C ASN A 49 -9.78 4.96 10.09
N SER A 50 -8.52 4.64 10.39
CA SER A 50 -8.14 3.35 10.97
C SER A 50 -8.45 3.26 12.47
N ARG A 51 -8.72 2.02 12.90
CA ARG A 51 -8.78 1.63 14.31
C ARG A 51 -7.43 1.02 14.70
N ILE A 52 -6.54 1.86 15.22
CA ILE A 52 -5.25 1.38 15.72
C ILE A 52 -5.47 0.58 17.01
N ASN A 53 -4.89 -0.61 17.04
CA ASN A 53 -4.92 -1.53 18.17
C ASN A 53 -3.54 -2.16 18.36
N ILE A 54 -2.70 -1.52 19.15
CA ILE A 54 -1.33 -2.01 19.42
C ILE A 54 -1.31 -3.26 20.31
N PHE A 55 -2.45 -3.67 20.89
CA PHE A 55 -2.56 -4.87 21.72
C PHE A 55 -3.26 -6.04 21.03
N GLY A 56 -3.56 -5.92 19.73
CA GLY A 56 -4.29 -6.93 18.99
C GLY A 56 -4.20 -6.74 17.49
N GLU A 57 -5.24 -7.16 16.80
CA GLU A 57 -5.34 -7.09 15.34
C GLU A 57 -5.76 -5.69 14.88
N ASN A 58 -5.18 -5.30 13.76
CA ASN A 58 -5.39 -4.05 13.05
C ASN A 58 -5.82 -4.39 11.62
N GLU A 59 -6.65 -3.52 11.03
CA GLU A 59 -7.15 -3.65 9.66
C GLU A 59 -6.84 -2.36 8.91
N ILE A 60 -6.29 -2.51 7.70
CA ILE A 60 -6.13 -1.43 6.72
C ILE A 60 -6.97 -1.77 5.49
N LEU A 61 -7.84 -0.84 5.12
CA LEU A 61 -8.57 -0.85 3.85
C LEU A 61 -7.97 0.18 2.91
N ILE A 62 -7.64 -0.24 1.69
CA ILE A 62 -7.19 0.64 0.61
C ILE A 62 -8.13 0.45 -0.58
N GLU A 63 -8.78 1.51 -1.02
CA GLU A 63 -9.61 1.49 -2.23
C GLU A 63 -8.75 1.70 -3.48
N GLU A 64 -9.16 1.14 -4.62
CA GLU A 64 -8.47 1.29 -5.91
C GLU A 64 -8.23 2.76 -6.24
N THR A 65 -9.20 3.63 -5.97
CA THR A 65 -9.10 5.07 -6.25
C THR A 65 -7.99 5.72 -5.46
N ASP A 66 -7.84 5.35 -4.19
CA ASP A 66 -6.80 5.89 -3.30
C ASP A 66 -5.42 5.34 -3.67
N LEU A 67 -5.34 4.03 -3.98
CA LEU A 67 -4.12 3.40 -4.47
C LEU A 67 -3.63 4.11 -5.74
N ASN A 68 -4.53 4.36 -6.69
CA ASN A 68 -4.19 5.01 -7.94
C ASN A 68 -3.87 6.51 -7.76
N SER A 69 -4.62 7.24 -6.94
CA SER A 69 -4.40 8.68 -6.74
C SER A 69 -3.03 8.98 -6.10
N VAL A 70 -2.49 8.04 -5.33
CA VAL A 70 -1.19 8.16 -4.66
C VAL A 70 -0.06 7.54 -5.47
N LEU A 71 -0.19 6.27 -5.91
CA LEU A 71 0.94 5.55 -6.52
C LEU A 71 1.15 5.87 -7.99
N VAL A 72 0.08 6.05 -8.78
CA VAL A 72 0.21 6.28 -10.23
C VAL A 72 1.02 7.54 -10.53
N PRO A 73 0.76 8.70 -9.92
CA PRO A 73 1.57 9.90 -10.18
C PRO A 73 3.04 9.71 -9.81
N GLN A 74 3.31 9.02 -8.69
CA GLN A 74 4.68 8.79 -8.20
C GLN A 74 5.46 7.87 -9.15
N ILE A 75 4.84 6.77 -9.60
CA ILE A 75 5.45 5.87 -10.59
C ILE A 75 5.63 6.59 -11.93
N THR A 76 4.62 7.33 -12.38
CA THR A 76 4.68 8.06 -13.66
C THR A 76 5.82 9.08 -13.67
N LYS A 77 6.10 9.75 -12.55
CA LYS A 77 7.24 10.67 -12.40
C LYS A 77 8.60 9.97 -12.50
N GLN A 78 8.67 8.67 -12.17
CA GLN A 78 9.90 7.87 -12.27
C GLN A 78 10.09 7.25 -13.66
N ILE A 79 9.03 7.14 -14.47
CA ILE A 79 9.14 6.68 -15.84
C ILE A 79 9.82 7.79 -16.65
N ASN A 80 11.02 7.51 -17.18
CA ASN A 80 11.72 8.45 -18.04
C ASN A 80 11.10 8.46 -19.44
N ILE A 81 9.97 9.17 -19.58
CA ILE A 81 9.23 9.31 -20.84
C ILE A 81 10.14 9.90 -21.95
N GLN A 82 11.18 10.66 -21.57
CA GLN A 82 12.11 11.30 -22.52
C GLN A 82 13.05 10.30 -23.21
N GLU A 83 13.25 9.11 -22.63
CA GLU A 83 14.05 8.03 -23.23
C GLU A 83 13.22 7.14 -24.17
N LEU A 84 11.90 7.33 -24.24
CA LEU A 84 11.08 6.60 -25.19
C LEU A 84 11.41 7.03 -26.63
N PRO A 85 11.42 6.09 -27.60
CA PRO A 85 11.58 6.46 -29.00
C PRO A 85 10.54 7.50 -29.42
N SER A 86 10.89 8.44 -30.29
CA SER A 86 10.03 9.58 -30.67
C SER A 86 8.67 9.20 -31.28
N PHE A 87 8.52 7.96 -31.75
CA PHE A 87 7.27 7.41 -32.27
C PHE A 87 6.41 6.70 -31.21
N VAL A 88 6.88 6.62 -29.96
CA VAL A 88 6.21 6.00 -28.82
C VAL A 88 5.76 7.10 -27.86
N GLU A 89 4.46 7.14 -27.58
CA GLU A 89 3.84 8.06 -26.63
C GLU A 89 3.24 7.27 -25.47
N PHE A 90 3.58 7.61 -24.23
CA PHE A 90 2.98 7.01 -23.04
C PHE A 90 1.70 7.76 -22.66
N ASN A 91 0.58 7.06 -22.65
CA ASN A 91 -0.75 7.64 -22.43
C ASN A 91 -1.27 7.46 -21.00
N GLY A 92 -0.66 6.57 -20.22
CA GLY A 92 -1.03 6.39 -18.82
C GLY A 92 -0.73 5.01 -18.26
N PHE A 93 -0.86 4.92 -16.94
CA PHE A 93 -0.70 3.73 -16.13
C PHE A 93 -1.71 3.75 -14.99
N PHE A 94 -2.26 2.60 -14.62
CA PHE A 94 -3.13 2.47 -13.46
C PHE A 94 -3.19 1.03 -12.93
N PHE A 95 -3.56 0.90 -11.68
CA PHE A 95 -3.87 -0.35 -11.01
C PHE A 95 -5.36 -0.64 -11.14
N ASP A 96 -5.70 -1.83 -11.61
CA ASP A 96 -7.07 -2.35 -11.65
C ASP A 96 -7.17 -3.51 -10.66
N VAL A 97 -7.86 -3.27 -9.54
CA VAL A 97 -7.91 -4.19 -8.40
C VAL A 97 -9.04 -5.19 -8.60
N GLN A 98 -8.66 -6.42 -8.91
CA GLN A 98 -9.56 -7.53 -9.22
C GLN A 98 -9.59 -8.53 -8.05
N PRO A 99 -10.62 -9.39 -7.95
CA PRO A 99 -10.63 -10.44 -6.93
C PRO A 99 -9.34 -11.28 -6.98
N ASN A 100 -8.61 -11.32 -5.87
CA ASN A 100 -7.33 -12.04 -5.67
C ASN A 100 -6.13 -11.57 -6.51
N SER A 101 -6.24 -10.48 -7.28
CA SER A 101 -5.14 -10.01 -8.13
C SER A 101 -5.22 -8.52 -8.47
N ILE A 102 -4.09 -7.93 -8.82
CA ILE A 102 -4.00 -6.56 -9.29
C ILE A 102 -3.50 -6.59 -10.73
N MET A 103 -4.27 -6.02 -11.65
CA MET A 103 -3.85 -5.84 -13.02
C MET A 103 -3.21 -4.45 -13.17
N LEU A 104 -1.90 -4.43 -13.36
CA LEU A 104 -1.14 -3.25 -13.73
C LEU A 104 -1.41 -2.97 -15.20
N LYS A 105 -2.12 -1.90 -15.52
CA LYS A 105 -2.49 -1.56 -16.91
C LYS A 105 -1.73 -0.32 -17.36
N SER A 106 -1.06 -0.43 -18.50
CA SER A 106 -0.40 0.70 -19.16
C SER A 106 -0.90 0.86 -20.59
N SER A 107 -0.94 2.11 -21.06
CA SER A 107 -1.30 2.45 -22.42
C SER A 107 -0.16 3.22 -23.08
N LEU A 108 0.27 2.71 -24.23
CA LEU A 108 1.26 3.30 -25.11
C LEU A 108 0.61 3.57 -26.47
N LYS A 109 1.20 4.46 -27.25
CA LYS A 109 0.83 4.68 -28.65
C LYS A 109 2.07 4.65 -29.51
N ILE A 110 2.10 3.74 -30.47
CA ILE A 110 3.19 3.56 -31.44
C ILE A 110 2.68 4.11 -32.78
N GLY A 111 3.14 5.31 -33.17
CA GLY A 111 2.58 6.04 -34.30
C GLY A 111 1.10 6.36 -34.10
N PHE A 112 0.20 5.74 -34.87
CA PHE A 112 -1.26 5.89 -34.74
C PHE A 112 -1.92 4.72 -33.98
N LEU A 113 -1.15 3.71 -33.57
CA LEU A 113 -1.68 2.49 -32.97
C LEU A 113 -1.63 2.57 -31.44
N PRO A 114 -2.78 2.61 -30.75
CA PRO A 114 -2.82 2.49 -29.30
C PRO A 114 -2.63 1.02 -28.90
N ILE A 115 -1.73 0.80 -27.94
CA ILE A 115 -1.29 -0.51 -27.47
C ILE A 115 -1.41 -0.55 -25.95
N GLY A 116 -2.11 -1.55 -25.43
CA GLY A 116 -2.12 -1.86 -24.00
C GLY A 116 -0.96 -2.76 -23.63
N VAL A 117 -0.30 -2.50 -22.51
CA VAL A 117 0.64 -3.44 -21.89
C VAL A 117 0.18 -3.65 -20.46
N ASN A 118 -0.23 -4.87 -20.13
CA ASN A 118 -0.81 -5.19 -18.84
C ASN A 118 0.00 -6.29 -18.14
N ALA A 119 0.12 -6.22 -16.82
CA ALA A 119 0.70 -7.30 -16.01
C ALA A 119 -0.27 -7.66 -14.89
N ASN A 120 -0.63 -8.94 -14.80
CA ASN A 120 -1.48 -9.45 -13.74
C ASN A 120 -0.61 -9.99 -12.62
N VAL A 121 -0.76 -9.46 -11.42
CA VAL A 121 -0.01 -9.90 -10.24
C VAL A 121 -0.92 -10.30 -9.10
N SER A 122 -0.50 -11.28 -8.29
CA SER A 122 -1.19 -11.65 -7.05
C SER A 122 -0.22 -11.58 -5.88
N PRO A 123 -0.65 -11.05 -4.73
CA PRO A 123 0.16 -11.12 -3.52
C PRO A 123 0.31 -12.58 -3.06
N ILE A 124 1.45 -12.90 -2.48
CA ILE A 124 1.71 -14.14 -1.76
C ILE A 124 2.14 -13.77 -0.34
N ILE A 125 1.58 -14.44 0.65
CA ILE A 125 2.05 -14.38 2.03
C ILE A 125 2.50 -15.78 2.42
N ASN A 126 3.76 -15.92 2.84
CA ASN A 126 4.31 -17.19 3.30
C ASN A 126 5.16 -16.96 4.55
N ASP A 127 4.75 -17.50 5.70
CA ASP A 127 5.53 -17.56 6.95
C ASP A 127 6.43 -16.34 7.21
N ASP A 128 5.83 -15.15 7.20
CA ASP A 128 6.49 -13.85 7.40
C ASP A 128 7.27 -13.30 6.19
N THR A 129 6.93 -13.73 4.98
CA THR A 129 7.40 -13.13 3.72
C THR A 129 6.23 -12.68 2.87
N ILE A 130 6.34 -11.45 2.34
CA ILE A 130 5.41 -10.93 1.35
C ILE A 130 6.10 -11.06 -0.01
N GLY A 131 5.42 -11.71 -0.94
CA GLY A 131 5.83 -11.79 -2.32
C GLY A 131 4.72 -11.34 -3.25
N VAL A 132 5.08 -11.23 -4.51
CA VAL A 132 4.18 -10.91 -5.60
C VAL A 132 4.41 -11.96 -6.68
N LYS A 133 3.38 -12.73 -6.97
CA LYS A 133 3.34 -13.66 -8.10
C LYS A 133 2.98 -12.91 -9.37
N LEU A 134 3.78 -13.07 -10.42
CA LEU A 134 3.39 -12.67 -11.76
C LEU A 134 2.51 -13.77 -12.37
N ASN A 135 1.22 -13.49 -12.55
CA ASN A 135 0.29 -14.43 -13.16
C ASN A 135 0.34 -14.39 -14.69
N GLY A 136 0.81 -13.29 -15.26
CA GLY A 136 1.02 -13.16 -16.70
C GLY A 136 1.16 -11.71 -17.15
N ILE A 137 1.68 -11.54 -18.35
CA ILE A 137 1.82 -10.24 -19.02
C ILE A 137 1.05 -10.31 -20.33
N TYR A 138 0.43 -9.20 -20.72
CA TYR A 138 -0.49 -9.12 -21.84
C TYR A 138 -0.19 -7.91 -22.73
N LEU A 139 -0.32 -8.10 -24.03
CA LEU A 139 -0.38 -7.02 -25.03
C LEU A 139 -1.85 -6.77 -25.37
N GLY A 140 -2.44 -5.75 -24.76
CA GLY A 140 -3.90 -5.58 -24.68
C GLY A 140 -4.52 -6.78 -23.99
N LYS A 141 -5.30 -7.57 -24.75
CA LYS A 141 -5.94 -8.81 -24.32
C LYS A 141 -5.14 -10.07 -24.65
N LEU A 142 -4.04 -9.95 -25.40
CA LEU A 142 -3.24 -11.09 -25.82
C LEU A 142 -2.25 -11.47 -24.72
N PRO A 143 -2.34 -12.68 -24.13
CA PRO A 143 -1.31 -13.15 -23.22
C PRO A 143 0.01 -13.31 -23.97
N LEU A 144 1.08 -12.79 -23.40
CA LEU A 144 2.43 -12.94 -23.91
C LEU A 144 3.11 -14.12 -23.23
N PRO A 145 3.78 -15.01 -23.99
CA PRO A 145 4.57 -16.08 -23.38
C PRO A 145 5.78 -15.47 -22.66
N LEU A 146 6.04 -15.90 -21.42
CA LEU A 146 7.16 -15.41 -20.60
C LEU A 146 8.50 -15.48 -21.34
N SER A 147 8.76 -16.58 -22.07
CA SER A 147 9.97 -16.75 -22.89
C SER A 147 10.20 -15.65 -23.95
N LEU A 148 9.15 -14.99 -24.43
CA LEU A 148 9.29 -13.84 -25.34
C LEU A 148 9.75 -12.61 -24.57
N ILE A 149 9.23 -12.42 -23.36
CA ILE A 149 9.52 -11.26 -22.52
C ILE A 149 10.95 -11.36 -21.99
N GLU A 150 11.38 -12.53 -21.52
CA GLU A 150 12.76 -12.80 -21.10
C GLU A 150 13.78 -12.52 -22.21
N LYS A 151 13.43 -12.86 -23.45
CA LYS A 151 14.24 -12.53 -24.64
C LYS A 151 14.31 -11.04 -24.93
N ILE A 152 13.24 -10.29 -24.65
CA ILE A 152 13.20 -8.84 -24.88
C ILE A 152 13.93 -8.10 -23.76
N SER A 153 13.74 -8.51 -22.50
CA SER A 153 14.37 -7.88 -21.33
C SER A 153 15.82 -8.33 -21.13
N ASN A 154 16.28 -9.38 -21.82
CA ASN A 154 17.56 -10.05 -21.57
C ASN A 154 17.74 -10.45 -20.09
N SER A 155 16.65 -10.87 -19.45
CA SER A 155 16.64 -11.25 -18.04
C SER A 155 15.69 -12.41 -17.83
N GLU A 156 16.06 -13.35 -16.95
CA GLU A 156 15.11 -14.35 -16.45
C GLU A 156 14.02 -13.65 -15.63
N ILE A 157 12.77 -14.03 -15.84
CA ILE A 157 11.63 -13.48 -15.12
C ILE A 157 11.19 -14.54 -14.12
N GLU A 158 11.37 -14.23 -12.84
CA GLU A 158 10.85 -15.09 -11.78
C GLU A 158 9.32 -15.00 -11.74
N ASP A 159 8.65 -16.13 -11.59
CA ASP A 159 7.19 -16.15 -11.43
C ASP A 159 6.76 -15.55 -10.09
N VAL A 160 7.67 -15.50 -9.10
CA VAL A 160 7.41 -14.97 -7.76
C VAL A 160 8.55 -14.06 -7.35
N TYR A 161 8.23 -12.79 -7.15
CA TYR A 161 9.14 -11.80 -6.60
C TYR A 161 8.85 -11.63 -5.12
N TYR A 162 9.74 -12.12 -4.27
CA TYR A 162 9.66 -11.82 -2.85
C TYR A 162 10.17 -10.40 -2.60
N ILE A 163 9.44 -9.64 -1.79
CA ILE A 163 9.97 -8.41 -1.25
C ILE A 163 11.17 -8.80 -0.40
N ASP A 164 12.31 -8.14 -0.61
CA ASP A 164 13.53 -8.39 0.16
C ASP A 164 13.30 -8.06 1.64
N ASN A 165 13.01 -9.11 2.40
CA ASN A 165 12.71 -9.03 3.83
C ASN A 165 13.98 -9.01 4.70
N SER A 166 15.17 -8.95 4.09
CA SER A 166 16.38 -8.54 4.82
C SER A 166 16.26 -7.11 5.38
N LYS A 167 15.30 -6.33 4.87
CA LYS A 167 14.90 -5.04 5.44
C LYS A 167 13.90 -5.25 6.58
N GLU A 168 14.31 -4.81 7.76
CA GLU A 168 13.73 -5.00 9.11
C GLU A 168 12.21 -4.77 9.30
N PHE A 169 11.46 -4.29 8.29
CA PHE A 169 10.07 -3.88 8.45
C PHE A 169 9.12 -4.99 8.90
N LEU A 170 9.30 -6.22 8.40
CA LEU A 170 8.49 -7.38 8.82
C LEU A 170 8.76 -7.81 10.27
N ASN A 171 9.85 -7.35 10.89
CA ASN A 171 10.06 -7.59 12.33
C ASN A 171 9.09 -6.76 13.18
N TYR A 172 8.54 -5.67 12.65
CA TYR A 172 7.65 -4.75 13.37
C TYR A 172 6.18 -5.07 13.17
N ILE A 173 5.81 -5.67 12.04
CA ILE A 173 4.43 -5.96 11.67
C ILE A 173 4.37 -7.37 11.09
N LYS A 174 3.46 -8.19 11.63
CA LYS A 174 3.12 -9.49 11.06
C LYS A 174 1.77 -9.40 10.36
N ILE A 175 1.77 -9.49 9.03
CA ILE A 175 0.55 -9.58 8.24
C ILE A 175 -0.08 -10.96 8.48
N LYS A 176 -1.34 -10.95 8.90
CA LYS A 176 -2.15 -12.14 9.15
C LYS A 176 -2.88 -12.57 7.90
N GLU A 177 -3.47 -11.61 7.21
CA GLU A 177 -4.29 -11.84 6.05
C GLU A 177 -4.17 -10.66 5.09
N LEU A 178 -4.23 -10.96 3.79
CA LEU A 178 -4.35 -9.97 2.74
C LEU A 178 -5.41 -10.47 1.77
N LEU A 179 -6.52 -9.74 1.72
CA LEU A 179 -7.65 -10.03 0.84
C LEU A 179 -7.74 -8.95 -0.23
N ILE A 180 -7.83 -9.38 -1.48
CA ILE A 180 -8.11 -8.49 -2.59
C ILE A 180 -9.51 -8.79 -3.11
N ASN A 181 -10.42 -7.85 -2.87
CA ASN A 181 -11.76 -7.83 -3.44
C ASN A 181 -11.80 -6.84 -4.61
N GLU A 182 -12.89 -6.85 -5.35
CA GLU A 182 -13.09 -5.88 -6.43
C GLU A 182 -12.96 -4.44 -5.90
N ASN A 183 -12.04 -3.67 -6.47
CA ASN A 183 -11.70 -2.30 -6.10
C ASN A 183 -11.16 -2.08 -4.66
N LYS A 184 -10.86 -3.14 -3.89
CA LYS A 184 -10.50 -3.02 -2.46
C LYS A 184 -9.42 -4.00 -2.03
N ILE A 185 -8.44 -3.52 -1.29
CA ILE A 185 -7.38 -4.31 -0.66
C ILE A 185 -7.55 -4.20 0.86
N PHE A 186 -7.69 -5.34 1.52
CA PHE A 186 -7.75 -5.47 2.97
C PHE A 186 -6.46 -6.10 3.47
N ILE A 187 -5.87 -5.51 4.51
CA ILE A 187 -4.64 -5.99 5.14
C ILE A 187 -4.89 -6.09 6.64
N ASP A 188 -4.92 -7.31 7.15
CA ASP A 188 -5.00 -7.58 8.58
C ASP A 188 -3.60 -7.84 9.13
N PHE A 189 -3.25 -7.19 10.23
CA PHE A 189 -1.93 -7.30 10.80
C PHE A 189 -1.89 -7.13 12.31
N VAL A 190 -0.82 -7.62 12.92
CA VAL A 190 -0.48 -7.38 14.34
C VAL A 190 0.87 -6.69 14.45
N THR A 191 1.00 -5.81 15.43
CA THR A 191 2.27 -5.14 15.71
C THR A 191 3.14 -5.97 16.64
N ASN A 192 4.44 -6.00 16.37
CA ASN A 192 5.44 -6.52 17.28
C ASN A 192 6.01 -5.37 18.12
N ASN A 193 5.27 -5.00 19.17
CA ASN A 193 5.64 -3.85 20.01
C ASN A 193 7.05 -3.99 20.61
N ASN A 194 7.50 -5.21 20.92
CA ASN A 194 8.84 -5.41 21.47
C ASN A 194 9.91 -5.06 20.44
N ALA A 195 9.79 -5.54 19.20
CA ALA A 195 10.73 -5.18 18.13
C ALA A 195 10.71 -3.68 17.81
N ILE A 196 9.52 -3.06 17.82
CA ILE A 196 9.37 -1.61 17.61
C ILE A 196 10.11 -0.85 18.72
N ILE A 197 9.89 -1.20 19.99
CA ILE A 197 10.57 -0.55 21.12
C ILE A 197 12.08 -0.76 21.03
N ASP A 198 12.51 -2.00 20.74
CA ASP A 198 13.93 -2.32 20.71
C ASP A 198 14.67 -1.61 19.56
N LYS A 199 13.98 -1.26 18.47
CA LYS A 199 14.56 -0.49 17.36
C LYS A 199 14.52 1.02 17.60
N PHE A 200 13.36 1.56 17.97
CA PHE A 200 13.07 2.98 17.85
C PHE A 200 13.15 3.75 19.18
N ILE A 201 13.23 3.05 20.31
CA ILE A 201 13.33 3.68 21.63
C ILE A 201 14.77 3.57 22.14
N ASP A 202 15.30 4.68 22.66
CA ASP A 202 16.62 4.73 23.26
C ASP A 202 16.77 3.69 24.37
N ASN A 203 17.95 3.05 24.44
CA ASN A 203 18.20 1.92 25.35
C ASN A 203 17.84 2.24 26.81
N GLU A 204 18.06 3.48 27.27
CA GLU A 204 17.74 3.91 28.63
C GLU A 204 16.23 3.98 28.93
N HIS A 205 15.39 4.05 27.89
CA HIS A 205 13.94 4.20 28.00
C HIS A 205 13.15 2.93 27.62
N LYS A 206 13.80 1.91 27.03
CA LYS A 206 13.13 0.68 26.57
C LYS A 206 12.33 -0.02 27.66
N GLU A 207 12.94 -0.25 28.81
CA GLU A 207 12.25 -0.89 29.95
C GLU A 207 11.10 -0.04 30.48
N THR A 208 11.25 1.29 30.45
CA THR A 208 10.17 2.21 30.83
C THR A 208 8.99 2.09 29.88
N PHE A 209 9.20 2.07 28.56
CA PHE A 209 8.14 1.87 27.57
C PHE A 209 7.47 0.50 27.69
N LYS A 210 8.25 -0.57 27.87
CA LYS A 210 7.71 -1.93 28.11
C LYS A 210 6.82 -1.98 29.35
N ASN A 211 7.24 -1.33 30.44
CA ASN A 211 6.47 -1.22 31.67
C ASN A 211 5.17 -0.42 31.48
N ILE A 212 5.21 0.70 30.74
CA ILE A 212 4.02 1.51 30.42
C ILE A 212 3.02 0.68 29.62
N LEU A 213 3.46 0.02 28.54
CA LEU A 213 2.58 -0.81 27.71
C LEU A 213 2.02 -1.99 28.50
N SER A 214 2.82 -2.67 29.32
CA SER A 214 2.36 -3.76 30.18
C SER A 214 1.31 -3.29 31.20
N LEU A 215 1.48 -2.09 31.76
CA LEU A 215 0.52 -1.50 32.69
C LEU A 215 -0.80 -1.15 31.99
N LEU A 216 -0.73 -0.45 30.85
CA LEU A 216 -1.91 -0.01 30.09
C LEU A 216 -2.66 -1.18 29.43
N GLY A 217 -1.95 -2.25 29.05
CA GLY A 217 -2.53 -3.43 28.44
C GLY A 217 -3.43 -4.28 29.35
N LYS A 218 -3.53 -3.97 30.65
CA LYS A 218 -4.30 -4.78 31.63
C LYS A 218 -5.80 -4.49 31.64
N THR A 219 -6.22 -3.29 31.27
CA THR A 219 -7.61 -2.84 31.34
C THR A 219 -8.11 -2.37 29.97
N LYS A 220 -9.43 -2.35 29.76
CA LYS A 220 -10.01 -1.89 28.50
C LYS A 220 -9.72 -0.40 28.29
N GLU A 221 -9.82 0.38 29.35
CA GLU A 221 -9.60 1.82 29.38
C GLU A 221 -8.12 2.15 29.13
N GLY A 222 -7.20 1.39 29.73
CA GLY A 222 -5.76 1.54 29.51
C GLY A 222 -5.35 1.21 28.07
N LYS A 223 -5.92 0.15 27.48
CA LYS A 223 -5.70 -0.19 26.07
C LYS A 223 -6.20 0.91 25.14
N LYS A 224 -7.40 1.43 25.39
CA LYS A 224 -7.98 2.54 24.63
C LYS A 224 -7.07 3.76 24.66
N PHE A 225 -6.72 4.24 25.87
CA PHE A 225 -5.83 5.38 26.05
C PHE A 225 -4.49 5.24 25.33
N ALA A 226 -3.85 4.06 25.40
CA ALA A 226 -2.60 3.80 24.71
C ALA A 226 -2.75 3.84 23.17
N ASN A 227 -3.84 3.26 22.63
CA ASN A 227 -4.13 3.32 21.19
C ASN A 227 -4.34 4.77 20.72
N ASP A 228 -5.07 5.57 21.48
CA ASP A 228 -5.34 6.98 21.15
C ASP A 228 -4.07 7.84 21.20
N ILE A 229 -3.17 7.58 22.16
CA ILE A 229 -1.83 8.19 22.18
C ILE A 229 -1.04 7.83 20.93
N VAL A 230 -0.99 6.53 20.56
CA VAL A 230 -0.23 6.09 19.38
C VAL A 230 -0.78 6.72 18.12
N LYS A 231 -2.10 6.76 17.96
CA LYS A 231 -2.76 7.43 16.84
C LYS A 231 -2.37 8.91 16.74
N ALA A 232 -2.43 9.63 17.86
CA ALA A 232 -2.09 11.05 17.87
C ALA A 232 -0.60 11.31 17.61
N LEU A 233 0.30 10.45 18.09
CA LEU A 233 1.73 10.52 17.79
C LEU A 233 2.01 10.27 16.32
N LEU A 234 1.32 9.30 15.70
CA LEU A 234 1.44 9.03 14.26
C LEU A 234 1.01 10.25 13.45
N ILE A 235 -0.11 10.88 13.78
CA ILE A 235 -0.59 12.07 13.06
C ILE A 235 0.34 13.26 13.26
N LYS A 236 0.82 13.50 14.49
CA LYS A 236 1.80 14.54 14.77
C LYS A 236 3.04 14.42 13.89
N ASN A 237 3.47 13.20 13.56
CA ASN A 237 4.63 12.99 12.69
C ASN A 237 4.42 13.52 11.27
N PHE A 238 3.17 13.58 10.78
CA PHE A 238 2.82 14.09 9.45
C PHE A 238 2.33 15.54 9.48
N GLU A 239 1.59 15.95 10.51
CA GLU A 239 1.02 17.31 10.64
C GLU A 239 1.91 18.28 11.42
N GLY A 240 2.96 17.79 12.08
CA GLY A 240 3.91 18.59 12.88
C GLY A 240 3.42 18.93 14.29
N GLU A 241 2.11 18.90 14.54
CA GLU A 241 1.51 19.20 15.85
C GLU A 241 0.45 18.19 16.28
N PHE A 242 0.10 18.22 17.57
CA PHE A 242 -1.01 17.42 18.11
C PHE A 242 -2.34 18.12 17.82
N PRO A 243 -3.28 17.50 17.07
CA PRO A 243 -4.60 18.08 16.86
C PRO A 243 -5.29 18.32 18.21
N GLN A 244 -5.91 19.49 18.37
CA GLN A 244 -6.52 19.87 19.65
C GLN A 244 -7.65 18.92 20.05
N GLU A 245 -8.43 18.43 19.08
CA GLU A 245 -9.47 17.43 19.30
C GLU A 245 -8.89 16.14 19.90
N MET A 246 -7.73 15.69 19.40
CA MET A 246 -7.05 14.51 19.95
C MET A 246 -6.52 14.73 21.35
N LYS A 247 -5.99 15.92 21.67
CA LYS A 247 -5.59 16.24 23.06
C LYS A 247 -6.77 16.11 24.01
N ASN A 248 -7.95 16.57 23.61
CA ASN A 248 -9.16 16.47 24.42
C ASN A 248 -9.59 15.00 24.60
N VAL A 249 -9.59 14.21 23.53
CA VAL A 249 -9.90 12.76 23.58
C VAL A 249 -8.94 12.03 24.52
N ILE A 250 -7.64 12.23 24.35
CA ILE A 250 -6.61 11.58 25.18
C ILE A 250 -6.75 12.01 26.65
N ALA A 251 -7.07 13.28 26.93
CA ALA A 251 -7.30 13.75 28.29
C ALA A 251 -8.53 13.08 28.94
N GLU A 252 -9.63 12.94 28.19
CA GLU A 252 -10.81 12.20 28.66
C GLU A 252 -10.52 10.71 28.88
N ASP A 253 -9.76 10.08 27.98
CA ASP A 253 -9.37 8.68 28.13
C ASP A 253 -8.46 8.48 29.34
N PHE A 254 -7.54 9.42 29.61
CA PHE A 254 -6.74 9.41 30.83
C PHE A 254 -7.61 9.49 32.10
N LYS A 255 -8.66 10.31 32.09
CA LYS A 255 -9.61 10.38 33.22
C LYS A 255 -10.35 9.07 33.44
N SER A 256 -10.65 8.33 32.38
CA SER A 256 -11.37 7.04 32.46
C SER A 256 -10.57 5.90 33.08
N ILE A 257 -9.23 5.98 33.08
CA ILE A 257 -8.34 4.98 33.71
C ILE A 257 -8.61 4.90 35.22
N ASP A 258 -8.38 3.74 35.84
CA ASP A 258 -8.50 3.61 37.29
C ASP A 258 -7.38 4.38 38.03
N LYS A 259 -7.65 4.77 39.29
CA LYS A 259 -6.73 5.57 40.09
C LYS A 259 -5.36 4.89 40.30
N ALA A 260 -5.33 3.58 40.49
CA ALA A 260 -4.09 2.87 40.78
C ALA A 260 -3.17 2.82 39.56
N THR A 261 -3.73 2.57 38.37
CA THR A 261 -3.02 2.62 37.09
C THR A 261 -2.51 4.02 36.80
N LYS A 262 -3.34 5.06 36.98
CA LYS A 262 -2.93 6.46 36.83
C LYS A 262 -1.75 6.83 37.71
N SER A 263 -1.82 6.52 39.01
CA SER A 263 -0.74 6.85 39.94
C SER A 263 0.58 6.16 39.55
N LYS A 264 0.52 4.91 39.09
CA LYS A 264 1.71 4.19 38.60
C LYS A 264 2.26 4.81 37.31
N LEU A 265 1.40 5.19 36.37
CA LEU A 265 1.81 5.83 35.12
C LEU A 265 2.53 7.15 35.41
N ILE A 266 1.94 8.01 36.24
CA ILE A 266 2.53 9.30 36.65
C ILE A 266 3.90 9.08 37.30
N TYR A 267 4.00 8.13 38.24
CA TYR A 267 5.26 7.80 38.88
C TYR A 267 6.34 7.36 37.87
N ILE A 268 5.98 6.49 36.92
CA ILE A 268 6.91 6.02 35.88
C ILE A 268 7.37 7.19 34.99
N LEU A 269 6.46 8.06 34.56
CA LEU A 269 6.78 9.20 33.70
C LEU A 269 7.69 10.22 34.39
N LEU A 270 7.37 10.59 35.63
CA LEU A 270 8.17 11.53 36.43
C LEU A 270 9.57 10.98 36.73
N LYS A 271 9.67 9.68 37.06
CA LYS A 271 10.97 9.03 37.32
C LYS A 271 11.92 9.09 36.11
N ASN A 272 11.38 9.17 34.90
CA ASN A 272 12.14 9.11 33.65
C ASN A 272 12.19 10.46 32.90
N ASN A 273 11.75 11.57 33.52
CA ASN A 273 11.75 12.92 32.93
C ASN A 273 11.07 13.05 31.55
N PHE A 274 9.98 12.32 31.30
CA PHE A 274 9.16 12.46 30.08
C PHE A 274 8.30 13.74 30.12
N ASP A 275 8.90 14.93 30.07
CA ASP A 275 8.26 16.13 30.64
C ASP A 275 7.82 17.25 29.68
N ASN A 276 7.68 17.02 28.37
CA ASN A 276 7.24 18.11 27.45
C ASN A 276 6.04 17.81 26.54
N ASN A 277 5.83 16.56 26.11
CA ASN A 277 4.76 16.25 25.14
C ASN A 277 3.41 15.90 25.78
N PHE A 278 3.36 15.61 27.08
CA PHE A 278 2.17 15.10 27.78
C PHE A 278 1.66 16.03 28.88
N ASN A 279 2.17 17.26 28.97
CA ASN A 279 1.82 18.19 30.06
C ASN A 279 0.33 18.55 30.08
N PHE A 280 -0.35 18.42 28.93
CA PHE A 280 -1.80 18.60 28.82
C PHE A 280 -2.62 17.56 29.60
N LEU A 281 -2.04 16.39 29.94
CA LEU A 281 -2.69 15.38 30.80
C LEU A 281 -2.76 15.80 32.28
N PHE A 282 -1.94 16.78 32.67
CA PHE A 282 -1.81 17.24 34.06
C PHE A 282 -2.34 18.65 34.27
N ASP A 283 -2.83 19.29 33.20
CA ASP A 283 -3.38 20.63 33.29
C ASP A 283 -4.75 20.59 33.99
N ARG A 284 -4.87 21.30 35.12
CA ARG A 284 -6.03 21.24 36.03
C ARG A 284 -7.31 21.85 35.45
N LYS A 285 -7.27 22.34 34.21
CA LYS A 285 -8.42 22.92 33.50
C LYS A 285 -9.27 21.89 32.75
N ASN A 286 -8.82 20.63 32.69
CA ASN A 286 -9.61 19.47 32.27
C ASN A 286 -9.92 18.59 33.48
#